data_AF-A0AAJ6Z0I7-F1
#
_entry.id   AF-A0AAJ6Z0I7-F1
#
_cell.length_a   1.000
_cell.length_b   1.000
_cell.length_c   1.000
_cell.angle_alpha   90.00
_cell.angle_beta   90.00
_cell.angle_gamma   90.00
#
_symmetry.space_group_name_H-M   'P 1'
#
loop_
_entity.id
_entity.type
_entity.pdbx_description
1 polymer ?
#
loop_
_entity_poly.entity_id
_entity_poly.type
_entity_poly.pdbx_seq_one_letter_code
_entity_poly.pdbx_strand_id
1 'polypeptide(L)'
;MSKSNILNNRTKENHCFSSLSKEFVANYHKIFNEVVDEALARIPYLHSIEIKNRIKKMAGYYALVEKPILAELFLIAYEMLEEPNNYNEVKKRQAYTLACVMEMCSCYFLIIDDMEDDSKIRRGKQCWHLLPDAGSSVCNDTCMLRSFIYELLLLNFPQTEGSKIIAYVNQIYFLSAVGQHLDMLTSEKQNYKNFTMDQFKKIAELKTSFPAIHSPIILALILANKDSKEAKQQVHDVCNDIGIFVQIKNDLMDLYSSNESDLKSSTDIQKGKCSWLAVKALEMCNIEQRRIFQDNYGNWDESCVRKIQELYDTLKLQEIYENEKQTQHENLIRKINELPPNAIPSADNYKKLISLMEKFQLA
;
A
#
# COMPACT_ATOMS: atom_id res chain seq x y z
N MET A 1 25.86 57.39 -22.30
CA MET A 1 24.56 57.37 -23.02
C MET A 1 24.58 56.14 -23.92
N SER A 2 23.95 55.04 -23.48
CA SER A 2 22.66 54.52 -23.98
C SER A 2 22.75 53.90 -25.39
N LYS A 3 22.06 52.84 -25.80
CA LYS A 3 21.17 51.80 -25.25
C LYS A 3 20.94 50.85 -26.46
N SER A 4 20.36 49.66 -26.22
CA SER A 4 19.82 48.69 -27.20
C SER A 4 20.90 47.81 -27.88
N ASN A 5 20.91 46.47 -27.78
CA ASN A 5 19.80 45.52 -27.73
C ASN A 5 20.07 44.38 -26.74
N ILE A 6 19.29 44.38 -25.66
CA ILE A 6 18.97 43.20 -24.85
C ILE A 6 17.50 42.95 -25.12
N LEU A 7 17.15 41.82 -25.72
CA LEU A 7 16.02 40.96 -25.35
C LEU A 7 15.91 39.80 -26.34
N ASN A 8 16.44 38.65 -25.95
CA ASN A 8 15.91 37.37 -26.35
C ASN A 8 16.16 36.38 -25.20
N ASN A 9 15.55 36.70 -24.05
CA ASN A 9 15.39 35.73 -22.97
C ASN A 9 14.31 34.74 -23.40
N ARG A 10 14.74 33.61 -23.97
CA ARG A 10 13.99 32.37 -23.88
C ARG A 10 13.86 32.03 -22.39
N THR A 11 12.66 32.21 -21.86
CA THR A 11 12.21 31.62 -20.61
C THR A 11 12.44 30.11 -20.67
N LYS A 12 13.54 29.66 -20.05
CA LYS A 12 13.61 28.29 -19.54
C LYS A 12 12.58 28.21 -18.43
N GLU A 13 11.45 27.57 -18.69
CA GLU A 13 10.60 27.07 -17.63
C GLU A 13 11.43 26.07 -16.81
N ASN A 14 11.95 26.54 -15.69
CA ASN A 14 12.48 25.68 -14.65
C ASN A 14 11.28 24.94 -14.05
N HIS A 15 10.88 23.80 -14.63
CA HIS A 15 10.09 22.82 -13.90
C HIS A 15 10.91 22.39 -12.68
N CYS A 16 10.60 22.97 -11.52
CA CYS A 16 11.35 22.72 -10.31
C CYS A 16 11.07 21.28 -9.87
N PHE A 17 12.10 20.43 -9.92
CA PHE A 17 12.06 19.03 -9.49
C PHE A 17 11.43 18.82 -8.10
N SER A 18 11.47 19.83 -7.21
CA SER A 18 10.83 19.82 -5.88
C SER A 18 9.29 19.93 -5.85
N SER A 19 8.63 19.75 -6.99
CA SER A 19 7.17 19.87 -7.12
C SER A 19 6.50 18.72 -7.89
N LEU A 20 7.25 17.68 -8.27
CA LEU A 20 6.75 16.51 -9.01
C LEU A 20 5.59 15.83 -8.27
N SER A 21 5.74 15.57 -6.96
CA SER A 21 4.71 14.92 -6.14
C SER A 21 3.47 15.81 -5.99
N LYS A 22 3.65 17.11 -5.72
CA LYS A 22 2.56 18.07 -5.59
C LYS A 22 1.78 18.25 -6.89
N GLU A 23 2.49 18.36 -8.02
CA GLU A 23 1.89 18.46 -9.35
C GLU A 23 1.08 17.21 -9.67
N PHE A 24 1.61 16.02 -9.37
CA PHE A 24 0.91 14.76 -9.58
C PHE A 24 -0.38 14.69 -8.78
N VAL A 25 -0.31 14.93 -7.46
CA VAL A 25 -1.49 14.87 -6.58
C VAL A 25 -2.56 15.87 -7.01
N ALA A 26 -2.17 17.09 -7.36
CA ALA A 26 -3.11 18.13 -7.83
C ALA A 26 -3.83 17.75 -9.14
N ASN A 27 -3.20 16.92 -9.98
CA ASN A 27 -3.72 16.52 -11.29
C ASN A 27 -3.98 15.00 -11.39
N TYR A 28 -4.11 14.31 -10.26
CA TYR A 28 -4.02 12.85 -10.19
C TYR A 28 -5.00 12.14 -11.13
N HIS A 29 -6.29 12.47 -11.05
CA HIS A 29 -7.31 11.85 -11.92
C HIS A 29 -7.02 12.05 -13.39
N LYS A 30 -6.54 13.23 -13.79
CA LYS A 30 -6.20 13.52 -15.18
C LYS A 30 -5.01 12.67 -15.62
N ILE A 31 -3.91 12.72 -14.87
CA ILE A 31 -2.67 11.99 -15.18
C ILE A 31 -2.92 10.48 -15.22
N PHE A 32 -3.65 9.95 -14.23
CA PHE A 32 -3.96 8.52 -14.16
C PHE A 32 -4.75 8.06 -15.39
N ASN A 33 -5.79 8.81 -15.76
CA ASN A 33 -6.59 8.47 -16.95
C ASN A 33 -5.77 8.59 -18.23
N GLU A 34 -4.93 9.62 -18.38
CA GLU A 34 -4.05 9.78 -19.55
C GLU A 34 -3.06 8.61 -19.67
N VAL A 35 -2.41 8.22 -18.57
CA VAL A 35 -1.47 7.08 -18.54
C VAL A 35 -2.16 5.78 -18.94
N VAL A 36 -3.36 5.50 -18.40
CA VAL A 36 -4.12 4.29 -18.70
C VAL A 36 -4.63 4.29 -20.15
N ASP A 37 -5.22 5.41 -20.59
CA ASP A 37 -5.79 5.53 -21.94
C ASP A 37 -4.72 5.43 -23.01
N GLU A 38 -3.57 6.10 -22.83
CA GLU A 38 -2.47 6.03 -23.78
C GLU A 38 -1.91 4.61 -23.88
N ALA A 39 -1.75 3.91 -22.75
CA ALA A 39 -1.30 2.52 -22.75
C ALA A 39 -2.31 1.61 -23.49
N LEU A 40 -3.60 1.70 -23.18
CA LEU A 40 -4.65 0.92 -23.84
C LEU A 40 -4.76 1.21 -25.35
N ALA A 41 -4.47 2.44 -25.78
CA ALA A 41 -4.43 2.81 -27.20
C ALA A 41 -3.23 2.19 -27.93
N ARG A 42 -2.09 2.03 -27.23
CA ARG A 42 -0.81 1.57 -27.80
C ARG A 42 -0.67 0.05 -27.85
N ILE A 43 -1.49 -0.73 -27.14
CA ILE A 43 -1.46 -2.20 -27.18
C ILE A 43 -2.06 -2.69 -28.52
N PRO A 44 -1.25 -3.20 -29.46
CA PRO A 44 -1.67 -3.39 -30.85
C PRO A 44 -2.64 -4.56 -31.04
N TYR A 45 -2.64 -5.53 -30.13
CA TYR A 45 -3.46 -6.74 -30.19
C TYR A 45 -4.73 -6.65 -29.33
N LEU A 46 -4.96 -5.53 -28.64
CA LEU A 46 -6.17 -5.26 -27.87
C LEU A 46 -7.09 -4.34 -28.68
N HIS A 47 -8.03 -4.93 -29.42
CA HIS A 47 -8.92 -4.18 -30.30
C HIS A 47 -10.29 -3.85 -29.69
N SER A 48 -10.80 -4.69 -28.79
CA SER A 48 -12.14 -4.52 -28.22
C SER A 48 -12.22 -3.30 -27.30
N ILE A 49 -13.05 -2.33 -27.67
CA ILE A 49 -13.33 -1.14 -26.85
C ILE A 49 -13.98 -1.50 -25.51
N GLU A 50 -14.83 -2.53 -25.50
CA GLU A 50 -15.48 -3.03 -24.29
C GLU A 50 -14.45 -3.55 -23.29
N ILE A 51 -13.48 -4.33 -23.76
CA ILE A 51 -12.40 -4.86 -22.92
C ILE A 51 -11.49 -3.73 -22.41
N LYS A 52 -11.16 -2.75 -23.26
CA LYS A 52 -10.41 -1.55 -22.83
C LYS A 52 -11.14 -0.80 -21.72
N ASN A 53 -12.44 -0.58 -21.88
CA ASN A 53 -13.27 0.08 -20.88
C ASN A 53 -13.34 -0.72 -19.57
N ARG A 54 -13.40 -2.05 -19.65
CA ARG A 54 -13.38 -2.92 -18.46
C ARG A 54 -12.05 -2.81 -17.69
N ILE A 55 -10.91 -2.88 -18.39
CA ILE A 55 -9.58 -2.71 -17.78
C ILE A 55 -9.47 -1.33 -17.12
N LYS A 56 -9.88 -0.27 -17.83
CA LYS A 56 -9.87 1.10 -17.30
C LYS A 56 -10.73 1.25 -16.04
N LYS A 57 -11.97 0.74 -16.10
CA LYS A 57 -12.91 0.76 -14.96
C LYS A 57 -12.28 0.08 -13.75
N MET A 58 -11.65 -1.08 -13.96
CA MET A 58 -11.02 -1.83 -12.88
C MET A 58 -9.78 -1.11 -12.33
N ALA A 59 -8.87 -0.67 -13.19
CA ALA A 59 -7.64 0.03 -12.80
C ALA A 59 -7.93 1.26 -11.93
N GLY A 60 -8.98 2.02 -12.26
CA GLY A 60 -9.39 3.20 -11.50
C GLY A 60 -10.37 2.93 -10.35
N TYR A 61 -10.84 1.70 -10.14
CA TYR A 61 -12.04 1.44 -9.34
C TYR A 61 -11.92 1.93 -7.90
N TYR A 62 -10.82 1.57 -7.24
CA TYR A 62 -10.43 2.08 -5.92
C TYR A 62 -9.36 3.16 -6.01
N ALA A 63 -8.47 3.09 -6.99
CA ALA A 63 -7.35 4.02 -7.15
C ALA A 63 -7.82 5.49 -7.22
N LEU A 64 -8.93 5.77 -7.91
CA LEU A 64 -9.43 7.14 -8.11
C LEU A 64 -10.41 7.63 -7.03
N VAL A 65 -10.62 6.89 -5.94
CA VAL A 65 -11.59 7.27 -4.90
C VAL A 65 -10.96 8.17 -3.85
N GLU A 66 -9.75 7.86 -3.43
CA GLU A 66 -9.04 8.54 -2.34
C GLU A 66 -7.79 9.26 -2.86
N LYS A 67 -7.09 9.94 -1.94
CA LYS A 67 -5.78 10.51 -2.23
C LYS A 67 -4.81 9.38 -2.62
N PRO A 68 -3.93 9.57 -3.62
CA PRO A 68 -3.04 8.51 -4.09
C PRO A 68 -1.78 8.43 -3.19
N ILE A 69 -1.95 7.85 -2.00
CA ILE A 69 -0.92 7.86 -0.95
C ILE A 69 0.33 7.10 -1.37
N LEU A 70 0.21 5.96 -2.06
CA LEU A 70 1.37 5.17 -2.47
C LEU A 70 2.14 5.85 -3.59
N ALA A 71 1.41 6.44 -4.54
CA ALA A 71 1.99 7.27 -5.59
C ALA A 71 2.73 8.48 -5.00
N GLU A 72 2.12 9.21 -4.07
CA GLU A 72 2.73 10.38 -3.44
C GLU A 72 3.97 9.99 -2.65
N LEU A 73 3.91 8.91 -1.87
CA LEU A 73 5.07 8.39 -1.14
C LEU A 73 6.23 8.02 -2.09
N PHE A 74 5.94 7.30 -3.17
CA PHE A 74 6.92 6.96 -4.20
C PHE A 74 7.53 8.22 -4.84
N LEU A 75 6.71 9.19 -5.26
CA LEU A 75 7.19 10.39 -5.93
C LEU A 75 8.05 11.25 -5.00
N ILE A 76 7.66 11.39 -3.73
CA ILE A 76 8.47 12.10 -2.74
C ILE A 76 9.80 11.39 -2.50
N ALA A 77 9.79 10.06 -2.38
CA ALA A 77 11.03 9.29 -2.25
C ALA A 77 11.93 9.49 -3.49
N TYR A 78 11.35 9.49 -4.70
CA TYR A 78 12.10 9.75 -5.93
C TYR A 78 12.66 11.18 -5.98
N GLU A 79 11.87 12.19 -5.58
CA GLU A 79 12.33 13.58 -5.43
C GLU A 79 13.51 13.73 -4.47
N MET A 80 13.57 12.91 -3.41
CA MET A 80 14.68 12.91 -2.44
C MET A 80 15.93 12.19 -2.95
N LEU A 81 15.79 11.32 -3.94
CA LEU A 81 16.84 10.40 -4.38
C LEU A 81 17.45 10.80 -5.72
N GLU A 82 16.71 11.41 -6.63
CA GLU A 82 17.21 11.74 -7.97
C GLU A 82 17.92 13.11 -8.01
N GLU A 83 18.93 13.21 -8.88
CA GLU A 83 19.67 14.46 -9.06
C GLU A 83 18.91 15.38 -10.03
N PRO A 84 18.73 16.69 -9.72
CA PRO A 84 17.98 17.61 -10.57
C PRO A 84 18.43 17.67 -12.04
N ASN A 85 19.71 17.40 -12.30
CA ASN A 85 20.28 17.40 -13.65
C ASN A 85 19.87 16.18 -14.50
N ASN A 86 19.47 15.07 -13.87
CA ASN A 86 19.00 13.87 -14.55
C ASN A 86 17.51 13.96 -14.91
N TYR A 87 16.79 14.89 -14.29
CA TYR A 87 15.36 15.04 -14.45
C TYR A 87 14.99 15.75 -15.76
N ASN A 88 14.07 15.15 -16.50
CA ASN A 88 13.52 15.66 -17.75
C ASN A 88 12.10 15.08 -17.97
N GLU A 89 11.43 15.48 -19.05
CA GLU A 89 10.06 15.05 -19.34
C GLU A 89 9.91 13.52 -19.49
N VAL A 90 10.94 12.81 -19.98
CA VAL A 90 10.91 11.34 -20.06
C VAL A 90 10.94 10.74 -18.66
N LYS A 91 11.83 11.20 -17.77
CA LYS A 91 11.91 10.73 -16.38
C LYS A 91 10.67 11.12 -15.57
N LYS A 92 10.11 12.31 -15.80
CA LYS A 92 8.82 12.73 -15.23
C LYS A 92 7.71 11.75 -15.61
N ARG A 93 7.58 11.44 -16.90
CA ARG A 93 6.59 10.50 -17.40
C ARG A 93 6.79 9.09 -16.85
N GLN A 94 8.02 8.61 -16.76
CA GLN A 94 8.35 7.33 -16.12
C GLN A 94 7.94 7.31 -14.65
N ALA A 95 8.25 8.37 -13.89
CA ALA A 95 7.85 8.48 -12.49
C ALA A 95 6.32 8.47 -12.35
N TYR A 96 5.59 9.27 -13.14
CA TYR A 96 4.11 9.28 -13.11
C TYR A 96 3.51 7.93 -13.51
N THR A 97 4.13 7.24 -14.46
CA THR A 97 3.73 5.89 -14.87
C THR A 97 3.84 4.92 -13.69
N LEU A 98 4.99 4.90 -12.99
CA LEU A 98 5.20 4.06 -11.81
C LEU A 98 4.29 4.42 -10.64
N ALA A 99 4.05 5.72 -10.43
CA ALA A 99 3.11 6.20 -9.44
C ALA A 99 1.69 5.65 -9.68
N CYS A 100 1.22 5.66 -10.93
CA CYS A 100 -0.05 5.04 -11.31
C CYS A 100 -0.02 3.52 -11.15
N VAL A 101 1.09 2.86 -11.50
CA VAL A 101 1.26 1.41 -11.30
C VAL A 101 1.10 1.01 -9.84
N MET A 102 1.67 1.78 -8.91
CA MET A 102 1.52 1.50 -7.47
C MET A 102 0.07 1.56 -7.00
N GLU A 103 -0.70 2.54 -7.46
CA GLU A 103 -2.13 2.63 -7.15
C GLU A 103 -2.93 1.51 -7.80
N MET A 104 -2.58 1.10 -9.03
CA MET A 104 -3.21 -0.05 -9.69
C MET A 104 -2.88 -1.37 -8.99
N CYS A 105 -1.65 -1.56 -8.51
CA CYS A 105 -1.26 -2.72 -7.68
C CYS A 105 -2.06 -2.76 -6.38
N SER A 106 -2.22 -1.62 -5.70
CA SER A 106 -3.07 -1.52 -4.51
C SER A 106 -4.52 -1.88 -4.83
N CYS A 107 -5.06 -1.35 -5.93
CA CYS A 107 -6.41 -1.68 -6.39
C CYS A 107 -6.57 -3.19 -6.67
N TYR A 108 -5.57 -3.83 -7.28
CA TYR A 108 -5.55 -5.28 -7.49
C TYR A 108 -5.65 -6.05 -6.15
N PHE A 109 -4.82 -5.72 -5.16
CA PHE A 109 -4.82 -6.44 -3.90
C PHE A 109 -6.10 -6.23 -3.11
N LEU A 110 -6.64 -5.01 -3.08
CA LEU A 110 -7.90 -4.73 -2.42
C LEU A 110 -9.07 -5.51 -3.03
N ILE A 111 -9.11 -5.68 -4.36
CA ILE A 111 -10.17 -6.45 -5.02
C ILE A 111 -10.11 -7.93 -4.63
N ILE A 112 -8.91 -8.52 -4.58
CA ILE A 112 -8.71 -9.91 -4.17
C ILE A 112 -9.03 -10.08 -2.68
N ASP A 113 -8.50 -9.21 -1.82
CA ASP A 113 -8.74 -9.21 -0.37
C ASP A 113 -10.23 -9.12 -0.05
N ASP A 114 -10.95 -8.19 -0.71
CA ASP A 114 -12.39 -8.03 -0.53
C ASP A 114 -13.16 -9.32 -0.87
N MET A 115 -12.75 -10.03 -1.93
CA MET A 115 -13.38 -11.28 -2.35
C MET A 115 -13.12 -12.40 -1.34
N GLU A 116 -11.88 -12.54 -0.86
CA GLU A 116 -11.51 -13.60 0.10
C GLU A 116 -12.13 -13.36 1.49
N ASP A 117 -12.27 -12.10 1.88
CA ASP A 117 -12.85 -11.70 3.16
C ASP A 117 -14.39 -11.57 3.10
N ASP A 118 -15.02 -11.81 1.95
CA ASP A 118 -16.46 -11.62 1.72
C ASP A 118 -16.94 -10.18 2.05
N SER A 119 -16.05 -9.20 1.91
CA SER A 119 -16.31 -7.80 2.19
C SER A 119 -17.42 -7.22 1.30
N LYS A 120 -18.20 -6.28 1.84
CA LYS A 120 -19.34 -5.68 1.13
C LYS A 120 -19.05 -4.29 0.61
N ILE A 121 -18.32 -3.50 1.39
CA ILE A 121 -18.02 -2.10 1.11
C ILE A 121 -16.52 -1.85 1.27
N ARG A 122 -15.95 -1.12 0.32
CA ARG A 122 -14.57 -0.64 0.31
C ARG A 122 -14.50 0.78 -0.23
N ARG A 123 -13.86 1.69 0.51
CA ARG A 123 -13.78 3.13 0.19
C ARG A 123 -15.15 3.74 -0.13
N GLY A 124 -16.18 3.36 0.64
CA GLY A 124 -17.56 3.81 0.44
C GLY A 124 -18.23 3.31 -0.85
N LYS A 125 -17.63 2.34 -1.55
CA LYS A 125 -18.18 1.72 -2.76
C LYS A 125 -18.45 0.24 -2.51
N GLN A 126 -19.40 -0.33 -3.25
CA GLN A 126 -19.62 -1.77 -3.29
C GLN A 126 -18.33 -2.50 -3.71
N CYS A 127 -17.98 -3.60 -3.06
CA CYS A 127 -16.80 -4.36 -3.44
C CYS A 127 -16.90 -4.91 -4.87
N TRP A 128 -15.80 -4.90 -5.63
CA TRP A 128 -15.78 -5.24 -7.06
C TRP A 128 -16.46 -6.58 -7.38
N HIS A 129 -16.20 -7.62 -6.58
CA HIS A 129 -16.74 -8.97 -6.79
C HIS A 129 -18.27 -9.05 -6.62
N LEU A 130 -18.90 -8.04 -6.03
CA LEU A 130 -20.35 -7.95 -5.86
C LEU A 130 -21.03 -7.11 -6.95
N LEU A 131 -20.28 -6.50 -7.86
CA LEU A 131 -20.86 -5.77 -8.97
C LEU A 131 -21.63 -6.73 -9.90
N PRO A 132 -22.80 -6.32 -10.43
CA PRO A 132 -23.61 -7.18 -11.31
C PRO A 132 -22.87 -7.70 -12.54
N ASP A 133 -21.88 -6.95 -13.04
CA ASP A 133 -21.07 -7.26 -14.21
C ASP A 133 -19.70 -7.87 -13.90
N ALA A 134 -19.41 -8.18 -12.63
CA ALA A 134 -18.19 -8.85 -12.20
C ALA A 134 -18.50 -10.29 -11.76
N GLY A 135 -19.14 -10.47 -10.60
CA GLY A 135 -19.42 -11.78 -10.02
C GLY A 135 -18.20 -12.70 -10.06
N SER A 136 -18.36 -13.90 -10.62
CA SER A 136 -17.28 -14.89 -10.78
C SER A 136 -16.15 -14.47 -11.74
N SER A 137 -16.34 -13.41 -12.53
CA SER A 137 -15.30 -12.92 -13.46
C SER A 137 -14.15 -12.20 -12.76
N VAL A 138 -14.28 -11.89 -11.46
CA VAL A 138 -13.27 -11.17 -10.67
C VAL A 138 -11.86 -11.78 -10.80
N CYS A 139 -11.74 -13.11 -10.80
CA CYS A 139 -10.44 -13.77 -11.00
C CYS A 139 -9.81 -13.38 -12.34
N ASN A 140 -10.59 -13.44 -13.43
CA ASN A 140 -10.11 -13.06 -14.75
C ASN A 140 -9.84 -11.55 -14.84
N ASP A 141 -10.68 -10.73 -14.22
CA ASP A 141 -10.48 -9.28 -14.16
C ASP A 141 -9.14 -8.94 -13.52
N THR A 142 -8.83 -9.57 -12.37
CA THR A 142 -7.57 -9.33 -11.66
C THR A 142 -6.36 -9.80 -12.46
N CYS A 143 -6.50 -10.91 -13.19
CA CYS A 143 -5.47 -11.36 -14.14
C CYS A 143 -5.26 -10.32 -15.26
N MET A 144 -6.34 -9.80 -15.84
CA MET A 144 -6.25 -8.75 -16.87
C MET A 144 -5.60 -7.48 -16.35
N LEU A 145 -5.95 -7.03 -15.14
CA LEU A 145 -5.34 -5.85 -14.53
C LEU A 145 -3.83 -6.04 -14.29
N ARG A 146 -3.43 -7.18 -13.72
CA ARG A 146 -2.01 -7.51 -13.53
C ARG A 146 -1.24 -7.54 -14.86
N SER A 147 -1.79 -8.19 -15.88
CA SER A 147 -1.19 -8.21 -17.22
C SER A 147 -1.11 -6.83 -17.84
N PHE A 148 -2.16 -6.00 -17.70
CA PHE A 148 -2.16 -4.63 -18.19
C PHE A 148 -1.09 -3.77 -17.51
N ILE A 149 -0.87 -3.95 -16.21
CA ILE A 149 0.21 -3.27 -15.48
C ILE A 149 1.57 -3.63 -16.09
N TYR A 150 1.80 -4.89 -16.45
CA TYR A 150 3.04 -5.27 -17.15
C TYR A 150 3.16 -4.67 -18.55
N GLU A 151 2.08 -4.66 -19.34
CA GLU A 151 2.09 -3.99 -20.65
C GLU A 151 2.45 -2.51 -20.53
N LEU A 152 1.86 -1.83 -19.54
CA LEU A 152 2.12 -0.42 -19.27
C LEU A 152 3.59 -0.18 -18.86
N LEU A 153 4.21 -1.09 -18.11
CA LEU A 153 5.65 -1.02 -17.82
C LEU A 153 6.49 -1.26 -19.09
N LEU A 154 6.17 -2.26 -19.91
CA LEU A 154 6.88 -2.55 -21.15
C LEU A 154 6.83 -1.40 -22.16
N LEU A 155 5.72 -0.64 -22.19
CA LEU A 155 5.51 0.49 -23.08
C LEU A 155 6.24 1.78 -22.67
N ASN A 156 6.60 1.94 -21.39
CA ASN A 156 7.12 3.20 -20.86
C ASN A 156 8.57 3.12 -20.35
N PHE A 157 9.17 1.92 -20.29
CA PHE A 157 10.53 1.73 -19.81
C PHE A 157 11.43 1.06 -20.85
N PRO A 158 12.67 1.56 -21.07
CA PRO A 158 13.67 0.85 -21.86
C PRO A 158 13.94 -0.54 -21.28
N GLN A 159 14.23 -1.54 -22.11
CA GLN A 159 14.40 -2.94 -21.69
C GLN A 159 15.33 -3.14 -20.48
N THR A 160 16.43 -2.40 -20.42
CA THR A 160 17.42 -2.50 -19.32
C THR A 160 16.88 -2.02 -17.97
N GLU A 161 16.17 -0.88 -17.93
CA GLU A 161 15.51 -0.36 -16.73
C GLU A 161 14.22 -1.13 -16.41
N GLY A 162 13.41 -1.38 -17.45
CA GLY A 162 12.10 -2.01 -17.37
C GLY A 162 12.15 -3.44 -16.85
N SER A 163 13.17 -4.23 -17.20
CA SER A 163 13.34 -5.59 -16.67
C SER A 163 13.48 -5.63 -15.15
N LYS A 164 14.27 -4.72 -14.56
CA LYS A 164 14.41 -4.60 -13.09
C LYS A 164 13.11 -4.20 -12.43
N ILE A 165 12.44 -3.20 -13.01
CA ILE A 165 11.16 -2.68 -12.50
C ILE A 165 10.08 -3.77 -12.55
N ILE A 166 9.92 -4.45 -13.69
CA ILE A 166 8.94 -5.53 -13.88
C ILE A 166 9.24 -6.69 -12.92
N ALA A 167 10.50 -7.08 -12.77
CA ALA A 167 10.89 -8.13 -11.83
C ALA A 167 10.51 -7.75 -10.39
N TYR A 168 10.73 -6.50 -9.99
CA TYR A 168 10.37 -6.02 -8.66
C TYR A 168 8.85 -5.92 -8.47
N VAL A 169 8.10 -5.39 -9.45
CA VAL A 169 6.63 -5.37 -9.41
C VAL A 169 6.06 -6.80 -9.31
N ASN A 170 6.65 -7.76 -10.01
CA ASN A 170 6.28 -9.17 -9.85
C ASN A 170 6.59 -9.72 -8.45
N GLN A 171 7.68 -9.29 -7.83
CA GLN A 171 8.00 -9.63 -6.44
C GLN A 171 6.94 -9.10 -5.46
N ILE A 172 6.40 -7.90 -5.69
CA ILE A 172 5.28 -7.34 -4.91
C ILE A 172 4.08 -8.28 -4.98
N TYR A 173 3.66 -8.68 -6.19
CA TYR A 173 2.56 -9.65 -6.37
C TYR A 173 2.82 -10.97 -5.68
N PHE A 174 4.02 -11.51 -5.82
CA PHE A 174 4.36 -12.81 -5.26
C PHE A 174 4.34 -12.79 -3.73
N LEU A 175 5.06 -11.84 -3.10
CA LEU A 175 5.15 -11.79 -1.64
C LEU A 175 3.82 -11.43 -0.98
N SER A 176 3.04 -10.54 -1.59
CA SER A 176 1.71 -10.20 -1.08
C SER A 176 0.76 -11.39 -1.16
N ALA A 177 0.80 -12.17 -2.26
CA ALA A 177 0.01 -13.40 -2.37
C ALA A 177 0.44 -14.48 -1.36
N VAL A 178 1.74 -14.61 -1.09
CA VAL A 178 2.26 -15.50 -0.03
C VAL A 178 1.78 -15.03 1.35
N GLY A 179 1.83 -13.72 1.62
CA GLY A 179 1.29 -13.13 2.84
C GLY A 179 -0.19 -13.39 3.02
N GLN A 180 -0.98 -13.21 1.96
CA GLN A 180 -2.41 -13.50 1.94
C GLN A 180 -2.70 -14.98 2.22
N HIS A 181 -1.97 -15.88 1.58
CA HIS A 181 -2.12 -17.31 1.83
C HIS A 181 -1.76 -17.68 3.28
N LEU A 182 -0.71 -17.06 3.84
CA LEU A 182 -0.33 -17.26 5.24
C LEU A 182 -1.41 -16.77 6.22
N ASP A 183 -2.04 -15.63 5.93
CA ASP A 183 -3.16 -15.08 6.70
C ASP A 183 -4.34 -16.05 6.74
N MET A 184 -4.75 -16.56 5.56
CA MET A 184 -5.81 -17.56 5.44
C MET A 184 -5.49 -18.85 6.21
N LEU A 185 -4.29 -19.43 6.00
CA LEU A 185 -3.87 -20.66 6.67
C LEU A 185 -3.85 -20.53 8.21
N THR A 186 -3.54 -19.34 8.71
CA THR A 186 -3.51 -19.06 10.15
C THR A 186 -4.93 -19.00 10.71
N SER A 187 -5.86 -18.44 9.93
CA SER A 187 -7.26 -18.22 10.32
C SER A 187 -8.11 -19.50 10.25
N GLU A 188 -7.96 -20.32 9.20
CA GLU A 188 -8.78 -21.51 8.93
C GLU A 188 -8.71 -22.58 10.03
N LYS A 189 -7.60 -22.67 10.75
CA LYS A 189 -7.38 -23.77 11.71
C LYS A 189 -8.00 -23.54 13.08
N GLN A 190 -8.43 -22.31 13.39
CA GLN A 190 -8.79 -21.84 14.74
C GLN A 190 -7.83 -22.35 15.84
N ASN A 191 -6.58 -22.62 15.45
CA ASN A 191 -5.57 -23.12 16.35
C ASN A 191 -4.88 -21.90 16.95
N TYR A 192 -5.51 -21.32 17.98
CA TYR A 192 -5.05 -20.11 18.64
C TYR A 192 -3.64 -20.24 19.28
N LYS A 193 -3.03 -21.43 19.30
CA LYS A 193 -1.60 -21.57 19.63
C LYS A 193 -0.68 -20.92 18.60
N ASN A 194 -1.16 -20.78 17.36
CA ASN A 194 -0.42 -20.13 16.28
C ASN A 194 -0.64 -18.61 16.25
N PHE A 195 -1.49 -18.07 17.12
CA PHE A 195 -1.76 -16.64 17.21
C PHE A 195 -0.69 -16.00 18.10
N THR A 196 0.50 -15.83 17.51
CA THR A 196 1.65 -15.24 18.17
C THR A 196 2.02 -13.92 17.51
N MET A 197 2.69 -13.05 18.26
CA MET A 197 3.17 -11.78 17.71
C MET A 197 4.13 -11.99 16.53
N ASP A 198 4.93 -13.06 16.54
CA ASP A 198 5.83 -13.40 15.42
C ASP A 198 5.05 -13.78 14.16
N GLN A 199 3.98 -14.57 14.31
CA GLN A 199 3.13 -14.95 13.19
C GLN A 199 2.40 -13.73 12.62
N PHE A 200 1.83 -12.89 13.49
CA PHE A 200 1.23 -11.62 13.10
C PHE A 200 2.21 -10.73 12.33
N LYS A 201 3.42 -10.50 12.88
CA LYS A 201 4.45 -9.67 12.23
C LYS A 201 4.85 -10.21 10.87
N LYS A 202 4.93 -11.54 10.71
CA LYS A 202 5.25 -12.16 9.41
C LYS A 202 4.14 -11.96 8.37
N ILE A 203 2.88 -12.04 8.78
CA ILE A 203 1.74 -11.73 7.92
C ILE A 203 1.76 -10.24 7.55
N ALA A 204 1.90 -9.35 8.54
CA ALA A 204 1.96 -7.91 8.36
C ALA A 204 3.11 -7.47 7.44
N GLU A 205 4.29 -8.08 7.59
CA GLU A 205 5.45 -7.85 6.73
C GLU A 205 5.10 -8.10 5.25
N LEU A 206 4.54 -9.28 4.95
CA LEU A 206 4.32 -9.72 3.57
C LEU A 206 3.07 -9.07 2.93
N LYS A 207 1.97 -8.98 3.67
CA LYS A 207 0.67 -8.53 3.17
C LYS A 207 0.55 -7.00 3.13
N THR A 208 1.26 -6.30 4.01
CA THR A 208 1.03 -4.86 4.24
C THR A 208 2.30 -4.05 4.11
N SER A 209 3.32 -4.34 4.92
CA SER A 209 4.56 -3.59 4.96
C SER A 209 5.29 -3.58 3.61
N PHE A 210 5.49 -4.77 3.03
CA PHE A 210 6.19 -4.93 1.77
C PHE A 210 5.51 -4.17 0.62
N PRO A 211 4.21 -4.36 0.32
CA PRO A 211 3.56 -3.64 -0.77
C PRO A 211 3.32 -2.14 -0.48
N ALA A 212 2.96 -1.76 0.75
CA ALA A 212 2.49 -0.40 1.05
C ALA A 212 3.59 0.58 1.47
N ILE A 213 4.66 0.12 2.13
CA ILE A 213 5.68 1.01 2.70
C ILE A 213 7.04 0.79 2.01
N HIS A 214 7.48 -0.46 1.94
CA HIS A 214 8.80 -0.80 1.37
C HIS A 214 8.86 -0.55 -0.14
N SER A 215 7.86 -1.04 -0.89
CA SER A 215 7.88 -1.02 -2.35
C SER A 215 7.88 0.38 -3.00
N PRO A 216 7.14 1.38 -2.51
CA PRO A 216 7.27 2.76 -2.98
C PRO A 216 8.72 3.28 -2.93
N ILE A 217 9.43 3.02 -1.84
CA ILE A 217 10.80 3.51 -1.63
C ILE A 217 11.79 2.71 -2.49
N ILE A 218 11.64 1.39 -2.60
CA ILE A 218 12.50 0.58 -3.47
C ILE A 218 12.33 0.93 -4.95
N LEU A 219 11.10 1.14 -5.42
CA LEU A 219 10.88 1.55 -6.81
C LEU A 219 11.49 2.93 -7.09
N ALA A 220 11.47 3.84 -6.12
CA ALA A 220 12.16 5.12 -6.22
C ALA A 220 13.69 4.94 -6.31
N LEU A 221 14.28 4.05 -5.51
CA LEU A 221 15.69 3.69 -5.60
C LEU A 221 16.04 3.08 -6.97
N ILE A 222 15.21 2.17 -7.49
CA ILE A 222 15.42 1.55 -8.80
C ILE A 222 15.37 2.62 -9.90
N LEU A 223 14.36 3.50 -9.87
CA LEU A 223 14.21 4.55 -10.89
C LEU A 223 15.36 5.57 -10.86
N ALA A 224 15.86 5.89 -9.67
CA ALA A 224 17.01 6.77 -9.47
C ALA A 224 18.37 6.07 -9.66
N ASN A 225 18.40 4.78 -10.00
CA ASN A 225 19.61 3.95 -10.12
C ASN A 225 20.48 3.93 -8.84
N LYS A 226 19.84 3.94 -7.66
CA LYS A 226 20.47 3.91 -6.32
C LYS A 226 20.12 2.64 -5.54
N ASP A 227 19.79 1.54 -6.23
CA ASP A 227 19.18 0.33 -5.67
C ASP A 227 20.18 -0.75 -5.19
N SER A 228 21.26 -0.34 -4.52
CA SER A 228 22.26 -1.28 -3.99
C SER A 228 21.64 -2.26 -2.98
N LYS A 229 22.31 -3.40 -2.74
CA LYS A 229 21.83 -4.40 -1.78
C LYS A 229 21.72 -3.81 -0.38
N GLU A 230 22.68 -2.97 0.00
CA GLU A 230 22.74 -2.29 1.28
C GLU A 230 21.59 -1.28 1.42
N ALA A 231 21.31 -0.49 0.39
CA ALA A 231 20.17 0.42 0.36
C ALA A 231 18.85 -0.33 0.52
N LYS A 232 18.66 -1.45 -0.20
CA LYS A 232 17.47 -2.29 -0.08
C LYS A 232 17.29 -2.87 1.32
N GLN A 233 18.38 -3.34 1.94
CA GLN A 233 18.34 -3.86 3.31
C GLN A 233 17.96 -2.76 4.32
N GLN A 234 18.52 -1.56 4.19
CA GLN A 234 18.18 -0.43 5.05
C GLN A 234 16.70 -0.05 4.94
N VAL A 235 16.16 -0.05 3.72
CA VAL A 235 14.72 0.21 3.51
C VAL A 235 13.89 -0.88 4.18
N HIS A 236 14.26 -2.16 4.03
CA HIS A 236 13.57 -3.26 4.73
C HIS A 236 13.58 -3.07 6.25
N ASP A 237 14.75 -2.84 6.85
CA ASP A 237 14.90 -2.75 8.30
C ASP A 237 14.11 -1.57 8.91
N VAL A 238 14.05 -0.44 8.22
CA VAL A 238 13.33 0.77 8.69
C VAL A 238 11.84 0.68 8.37
N CYS A 239 11.47 0.26 7.16
CA CYS A 239 10.08 0.26 6.72
C CYS A 239 9.28 -0.87 7.33
N ASN A 240 9.91 -1.97 7.74
CA ASN A 240 9.19 -3.10 8.29
C ASN A 240 8.42 -2.75 9.57
N ASP A 241 9.07 -2.03 10.49
CA ASP A 241 8.44 -1.57 11.72
C ASP A 241 7.22 -0.67 11.45
N ILE A 242 7.36 0.24 10.47
CA ILE A 242 6.27 1.13 10.06
C ILE A 242 5.10 0.32 9.50
N GLY A 243 5.37 -0.61 8.60
CA GLY A 243 4.32 -1.43 8.00
C GLY A 243 3.61 -2.35 9.00
N ILE A 244 4.32 -2.83 10.02
CA ILE A 244 3.69 -3.54 11.15
C ILE A 244 2.74 -2.61 11.88
N PHE A 245 3.13 -1.36 12.15
CA PHE A 245 2.26 -0.38 12.81
C PHE A 245 1.02 -0.04 11.96
N VAL A 246 1.18 0.13 10.65
CA VAL A 246 0.06 0.30 9.71
C VAL A 246 -0.93 -0.85 9.83
N GLN A 247 -0.45 -2.10 9.93
CA GLN A 247 -1.32 -3.26 10.09
C GLN A 247 -2.04 -3.24 11.43
N ILE A 248 -1.35 -2.96 12.55
CA ILE A 248 -1.98 -2.87 13.88
C ILE A 248 -3.10 -1.83 13.87
N LYS A 249 -2.84 -0.68 13.25
CA LYS A 249 -3.85 0.37 13.10
C LYS A 249 -5.02 -0.09 12.23
N ASN A 250 -4.78 -0.81 11.13
CA ASN A 250 -5.85 -1.40 10.33
C ASN A 250 -6.73 -2.33 11.17
N ASP A 251 -6.14 -3.23 11.95
CA ASP A 251 -6.87 -4.16 12.81
C ASP A 251 -7.73 -3.43 13.86
N LEU A 252 -7.23 -2.31 14.40
CA LEU A 252 -8.00 -1.47 15.33
C LEU A 252 -9.16 -0.74 14.65
N MET A 253 -8.98 -0.25 13.43
CA MET A 253 -10.07 0.35 12.65
C MET A 253 -11.13 -0.71 12.29
N ASP A 254 -10.70 -1.94 12.05
CA ASP A 254 -11.56 -3.08 11.78
C ASP A 254 -12.41 -3.49 13.00
N LEU A 255 -12.00 -3.15 14.22
CA LEU A 255 -12.81 -3.42 15.42
C LEU A 255 -14.07 -2.55 15.51
N TYR A 256 -13.98 -1.28 15.10
CA TYR A 256 -15.00 -0.26 15.33
C TYR A 256 -15.83 0.10 14.10
N SER A 257 -15.53 -0.50 12.94
CA SER A 257 -16.24 -0.29 11.67
C SER A 257 -17.59 -1.04 11.62
N SER A 258 -18.48 -0.65 12.53
CA SER A 258 -19.78 -1.29 12.79
C SER A 258 -20.99 -0.48 12.32
N ASN A 259 -20.80 0.72 11.77
CA ASN A 259 -21.88 1.58 11.29
C ASN A 259 -22.02 1.52 9.76
N GLU A 260 -23.26 1.65 9.25
CA GLU A 260 -23.55 1.73 7.80
C GLU A 260 -22.86 2.92 7.09
N SER A 261 -22.38 3.91 7.83
CA SER A 261 -21.60 5.05 7.32
C SER A 261 -20.12 4.74 7.09
N ASP A 262 -19.66 3.54 7.46
CA ASP A 262 -18.24 3.23 7.46
C ASP A 262 -17.72 2.95 6.05
N LEU A 263 -16.52 3.46 5.77
CA LEU A 263 -15.87 3.35 4.47
C LEU A 263 -15.43 1.91 4.14
N LYS A 264 -15.52 0.98 5.10
CA LYS A 264 -15.07 -0.41 5.01
C LYS A 264 -15.96 -1.30 5.88
N SER A 265 -16.35 -2.47 5.37
CA SER A 265 -16.90 -3.55 6.19
C SER A 265 -15.78 -4.36 6.83
N SER A 266 -15.87 -4.63 8.14
CA SER A 266 -14.91 -5.50 8.85
C SER A 266 -15.48 -6.90 9.10
N THR A 267 -14.63 -7.90 8.89
CA THR A 267 -14.95 -9.32 9.08
C THR A 267 -13.90 -10.09 9.89
N ASP A 268 -12.95 -9.38 10.52
CA ASP A 268 -11.76 -9.99 11.13
C ASP A 268 -12.10 -10.99 12.24
N ILE A 269 -13.04 -10.62 13.11
CA ILE A 269 -13.51 -11.48 14.21
C ILE A 269 -14.24 -12.71 13.63
N GLN A 270 -15.13 -12.51 12.67
CA GLN A 270 -15.96 -13.56 12.07
C GLN A 270 -15.12 -14.56 11.29
N LYS A 271 -14.12 -14.08 10.54
CA LYS A 271 -13.15 -14.90 9.80
C LYS A 271 -12.09 -15.53 10.70
N GLY A 272 -12.03 -15.14 11.97
CA GLY A 272 -11.06 -15.67 12.92
C GLY A 272 -9.62 -15.26 12.57
N LYS A 273 -9.42 -14.03 12.11
CA LYS A 273 -8.11 -13.52 11.68
C LYS A 273 -7.12 -13.47 12.83
N CYS A 274 -5.85 -13.71 12.51
CA CYS A 274 -4.72 -13.52 13.42
C CYS A 274 -4.35 -12.03 13.54
N SER A 275 -5.31 -11.21 13.98
CA SER A 275 -5.12 -9.77 14.19
C SER A 275 -4.26 -9.48 15.42
N TRP A 276 -3.69 -8.29 15.49
CA TRP A 276 -2.96 -7.81 16.67
C TRP A 276 -3.83 -7.87 17.93
N LEU A 277 -5.11 -7.50 17.81
CA LEU A 277 -6.08 -7.56 18.90
C LEU A 277 -6.26 -8.99 19.42
N ALA A 278 -6.40 -9.96 18.52
CA ALA A 278 -6.55 -11.37 18.89
C ALA A 278 -5.30 -11.91 19.61
N VAL A 279 -4.12 -11.59 19.08
CA VAL A 279 -2.84 -12.00 19.69
C VAL A 279 -2.70 -11.40 21.10
N LYS A 280 -2.88 -10.08 21.24
CA LYS A 280 -2.77 -9.39 22.54
C LYS A 280 -3.81 -9.88 23.54
N ALA A 281 -5.06 -10.10 23.09
CA ALA A 281 -6.09 -10.67 23.94
C ALA A 281 -5.66 -12.03 24.50
N LEU A 282 -5.20 -12.93 23.63
CA LEU A 282 -4.77 -14.27 24.05
C LEU A 282 -3.55 -14.23 24.98
N GLU A 283 -2.63 -13.29 24.81
CA GLU A 283 -1.48 -13.09 25.71
C GLU A 283 -1.92 -12.65 27.12
N MET A 284 -3.04 -11.93 27.24
CA MET A 284 -3.46 -11.28 28.49
C MET A 284 -4.64 -11.97 29.20
N CYS A 285 -5.44 -12.74 28.46
CA CYS A 285 -6.63 -13.38 29.00
C CYS A 285 -6.32 -14.30 30.19
N ASN A 286 -7.11 -14.18 31.25
CA ASN A 286 -7.21 -15.23 32.27
C ASN A 286 -7.95 -16.47 31.71
N ILE A 287 -8.08 -17.52 32.53
CA ILE A 287 -8.69 -18.79 32.10
C ILE A 287 -10.13 -18.60 31.58
N GLU A 288 -10.93 -17.78 32.24
CA GLU A 288 -12.34 -17.58 31.88
C GLU A 288 -12.47 -16.70 30.62
N GLN A 289 -11.71 -15.61 30.56
CA GLN A 289 -11.62 -14.77 29.36
C GLN A 289 -11.13 -15.55 28.14
N ARG A 290 -10.18 -16.47 28.33
CA ARG A 290 -9.69 -17.35 27.26
C ARG A 290 -10.77 -18.30 26.76
N ARG A 291 -11.65 -18.82 27.63
CA ARG A 291 -12.82 -19.62 27.19
C ARG A 291 -13.79 -18.77 26.38
N ILE A 292 -14.11 -17.56 26.86
CA ILE A 292 -14.95 -16.62 26.11
C ILE A 292 -14.36 -16.39 24.71
N PHE A 293 -13.06 -16.14 24.61
CA PHE A 293 -12.40 -15.99 23.32
C PHE A 293 -12.58 -17.23 22.44
N GLN A 294 -12.26 -18.42 22.95
CA GLN A 294 -12.29 -19.67 22.21
C GLN A 294 -13.69 -20.08 21.73
N ASP A 295 -14.72 -19.78 22.52
CA ASP A 295 -16.09 -20.16 22.21
C ASP A 295 -16.77 -19.20 21.21
N ASN A 296 -16.22 -18.00 21.00
CA ASN A 296 -16.88 -16.92 20.24
C ASN A 296 -16.06 -16.38 19.06
N TYR A 297 -14.72 -16.45 19.06
CA TYR A 297 -13.89 -15.91 17.99
C TYR A 297 -13.95 -16.79 16.73
N GLY A 298 -14.04 -16.19 15.54
CA GLY A 298 -14.21 -16.95 14.29
C GLY A 298 -15.65 -17.42 14.05
N ASN A 299 -16.64 -16.68 14.58
CA ASN A 299 -18.07 -16.97 14.44
C ASN A 299 -18.80 -15.77 13.84
N TRP A 300 -19.73 -16.03 12.92
CA TRP A 300 -20.55 -15.03 12.24
C TRP A 300 -21.75 -14.56 13.06
N ASP A 301 -22.09 -15.23 14.16
CA ASP A 301 -23.14 -14.78 15.08
C ASP A 301 -22.75 -13.45 15.72
N GLU A 302 -23.60 -12.44 15.54
CA GLU A 302 -23.39 -11.08 16.05
C GLU A 302 -23.23 -11.05 17.58
N SER A 303 -23.88 -11.97 18.30
CA SER A 303 -23.72 -12.09 19.75
C SER A 303 -22.35 -12.63 20.15
N CYS A 304 -21.73 -13.49 19.34
CA CYS A 304 -20.36 -13.95 19.52
C CYS A 304 -19.38 -12.80 19.25
N VAL A 305 -19.58 -12.06 18.15
CA VAL A 305 -18.75 -10.89 17.81
C VAL A 305 -18.77 -9.85 18.94
N ARG A 306 -19.96 -9.51 19.46
CA ARG A 306 -20.09 -8.55 20.58
C ARG A 306 -19.33 -8.99 21.83
N LYS A 307 -19.37 -10.28 22.20
CA LYS A 307 -18.60 -10.78 23.36
C LYS A 307 -17.09 -10.62 23.18
N ILE A 308 -16.58 -10.77 21.96
CA ILE A 308 -15.16 -10.53 21.67
C ILE A 308 -14.83 -9.04 21.77
N GLN A 309 -15.69 -8.16 21.25
CA GLN A 309 -15.52 -6.71 21.38
C GLN A 309 -15.50 -6.28 22.86
N GLU A 310 -16.47 -6.74 23.65
CA GLU A 310 -16.53 -6.49 25.11
C GLU A 310 -15.30 -7.03 25.86
N LEU A 311 -14.78 -8.19 25.41
CA LEU A 311 -13.53 -8.75 25.96
C LEU A 311 -12.34 -7.84 25.64
N TYR A 312 -12.22 -7.33 24.41
CA TYR A 312 -11.16 -6.38 24.03
C TYR A 312 -11.24 -5.07 24.83
N ASP A 313 -12.45 -4.56 25.06
CA ASP A 313 -12.70 -3.38 25.90
C ASP A 313 -12.30 -3.64 27.36
N THR A 314 -12.66 -4.80 27.90
CA THR A 314 -12.30 -5.21 29.26
C THR A 314 -10.79 -5.31 29.46
N LEU A 315 -10.08 -5.82 28.44
CA LEU A 315 -8.61 -5.89 28.42
C LEU A 315 -7.94 -4.55 28.09
N LYS A 316 -8.74 -3.53 27.74
CA LYS A 316 -8.29 -2.17 27.37
C LYS A 316 -7.24 -2.16 26.26
N LEU A 317 -7.42 -2.98 25.23
CA LEU A 317 -6.42 -3.15 24.17
C LEU A 317 -6.12 -1.84 23.42
N GLN A 318 -7.10 -0.94 23.30
CA GLN A 318 -6.87 0.40 22.74
C GLN A 318 -5.92 1.25 23.59
N GLU A 319 -6.04 1.23 24.92
CA GLU A 319 -5.12 1.95 25.82
C GLU A 319 -3.70 1.38 25.69
N ILE A 320 -3.58 0.06 25.56
CA ILE A 320 -2.28 -0.60 25.35
C ILE A 320 -1.64 -0.15 24.04
N TYR A 321 -2.41 -0.09 22.95
CA TYR A 321 -1.92 0.41 21.69
C TYR A 321 -1.41 1.86 21.80
N GLU A 322 -2.19 2.76 22.41
CA GLU A 322 -1.78 4.16 22.57
C GLU A 322 -0.52 4.29 23.43
N ASN A 323 -0.38 3.46 24.47
CA ASN A 323 0.82 3.43 25.31
C ASN A 323 2.05 2.88 24.56
N GLU A 324 1.88 1.83 23.75
CA GLU A 324 2.98 1.22 22.98
C GLU A 324 3.41 2.09 21.79
N LYS A 325 2.50 2.89 21.22
CA LYS A 325 2.75 3.75 20.05
C LYS A 325 3.94 4.67 20.23
N GLN A 326 4.02 5.38 21.35
CA GLN A 326 5.12 6.33 21.60
C GLN A 326 6.48 5.62 21.67
N THR A 327 6.55 4.48 22.37
CA THR A 327 7.77 3.68 22.47
C THR A 327 8.21 3.13 21.11
N GLN A 328 7.27 2.70 20.27
CA GLN A 328 7.58 2.22 18.92
C GLN A 328 8.12 3.35 18.03
N HIS A 329 7.50 4.53 18.08
CA HIS A 329 7.99 5.71 17.37
C HIS A 329 9.41 6.11 17.81
N GLU A 330 9.68 6.15 19.12
CA GLU A 330 11.03 6.43 19.65
C GLU A 330 12.07 5.42 19.19
N ASN A 331 11.71 4.12 19.15
CA ASN A 331 12.58 3.07 18.65
C ASN A 331 12.90 3.24 17.16
N LEU A 332 11.91 3.59 16.34
CA LEU A 332 12.08 3.87 14.92
C LEU A 332 13.02 5.05 14.68
N ILE A 333 12.82 6.16 15.39
CA ILE A 333 13.69 7.34 15.29
C ILE A 333 15.12 7.01 15.72
N ARG A 334 15.30 6.20 16.76
CA ARG A 334 16.63 5.71 17.17
C ARG A 334 17.29 4.91 16.06
N LYS A 335 16.61 3.91 15.48
CA LYS A 335 17.13 3.11 14.35
C LYS A 335 17.58 3.99 13.19
N ILE A 336 16.81 5.03 12.88
CA ILE A 336 17.14 5.97 11.80
C ILE A 336 18.37 6.82 12.12
N ASN A 337 18.51 7.26 13.37
CA ASN A 337 19.69 8.02 13.80
C ASN A 337 20.97 7.17 13.83
N GLU A 338 20.83 5.84 13.94
CA GLU A 338 21.93 4.87 13.92
C GLU A 338 22.36 4.46 12.50
N LEU A 339 21.65 4.92 11.46
CA LEU A 339 22.03 4.66 10.07
C LEU A 339 23.43 5.23 9.75
N PRO A 340 24.20 4.56 8.88
CA PRO A 340 25.51 5.04 8.51
C PRO A 340 25.41 6.38 7.75
N PRO A 341 26.43 7.26 7.82
CA PRO A 341 26.38 8.59 7.19
C PRO A 341 26.13 8.58 5.67
N ASN A 342 26.47 7.47 5.01
CA ASN A 342 26.28 7.24 3.58
C ASN A 342 25.05 6.37 3.26
N ALA A 343 24.12 6.19 4.20
CA ALA A 343 22.87 5.48 3.97
C ALA A 343 22.05 6.13 2.83
N ILE A 344 21.37 5.30 2.05
CA ILE A 344 20.51 5.73 0.96
C ILE A 344 19.18 4.97 1.07
N PRO A 345 18.05 5.64 1.37
CA PRO A 345 17.91 7.04 1.77
C PRO A 345 18.71 7.44 3.03
N SER A 346 19.04 8.73 3.16
CA SER A 346 19.69 9.25 4.36
C SER A 346 18.74 9.29 5.56
N ALA A 347 19.28 9.41 6.78
CA ALA A 347 18.48 9.55 7.99
C ALA A 347 17.46 10.70 7.91
N ASP A 348 17.84 11.85 7.32
CA ASP A 348 16.95 12.98 7.14
C ASP A 348 15.84 12.70 6.11
N ASN A 349 16.14 11.92 5.07
CA ASN A 349 15.12 11.48 4.12
C ASN A 349 14.10 10.56 4.82
N TYR A 350 14.54 9.61 5.63
CA TYR A 350 13.63 8.76 6.41
C TYR A 350 12.76 9.56 7.38
N LYS A 351 13.32 10.53 8.11
CA LYS A 351 12.54 11.41 9.01
C LYS A 351 11.45 12.18 8.26
N LYS A 352 11.74 12.67 7.04
CA LYS A 352 10.73 13.32 6.20
C LYS A 352 9.65 12.36 5.75
N LEU A 353 10.02 11.13 5.34
CA LEU A 353 9.06 10.09 4.93
C LEU A 353 8.13 9.71 6.09
N ILE A 354 8.66 9.52 7.31
CA ILE A 354 7.85 9.22 8.50
C ILE A 354 6.87 10.35 8.81
N SER A 355 7.34 11.60 8.84
CA SER A 355 6.46 12.75 9.08
C SER A 355 5.33 12.87 8.06
N LEU A 356 5.55 12.40 6.83
CA LEU A 356 4.51 12.33 5.81
C LEU A 356 3.54 11.16 6.06
N MET A 357 4.06 9.99 6.42
CA MET A 357 3.23 8.83 6.78
C MET A 357 2.33 9.14 7.98
N GLU A 358 2.83 9.84 9.00
CA GLU A 358 2.02 10.32 10.13
C GLU A 358 0.90 11.26 9.68
N LYS A 359 1.17 12.18 8.74
CA LYS A 359 0.15 13.07 8.15
C LYS A 359 -0.89 12.30 7.34
N PHE A 360 -0.49 11.23 6.68
CA PHE A 360 -1.41 10.30 6.01
C PHE A 360 -2.09 9.35 6.97
N GLN A 361 -1.80 9.46 8.27
CA GLN A 361 -2.30 8.59 9.31
C GLN A 361 -1.91 7.12 9.07
N LEU A 362 -0.77 6.87 8.41
CA LEU A 362 -0.18 5.55 8.22
C LEU A 362 0.77 5.17 9.37
N ALA A 363 1.50 6.12 9.94
CA ALA A 363 2.49 5.92 11.01
C ALA A 363 2.08 6.62 12.32
#